data_AF-A0A1A8L728-F1
#
_entry.id   AF-A0A1A8L728-F1
#
_cell.length_a   1.000
_cell.length_b   1.000
_cell.length_c   1.000
_cell.angle_alpha   90.00
_cell.angle_beta   90.00
_cell.angle_gamma   90.00
#
_symmetry.space_group_name_H-M   'P 1'
#
loop_
_entity.id
_entity.type
_entity.pdbx_description
1 polymer ?
#
loop_
_entity_poly.entity_id
_entity_poly.type
_entity_poly.pdbx_seq_one_letter_code
_entity_poly.pdbx_strand_id
1 'polypeptide(L)'
;MYDQPSKSRGEFFRLKTAAVPRCSAFIFNAGGSGSTLQVLVLMANERLRLLEDAEKEIAVVLQCAGNIVLELSKDKHNASFLDRQLVQFQTSINRVESELGAQIRYLTQVATGQPHEGSTYSARKDCQMALNRAEYAKVKLGELGRTCEAMLEQQQQQQM
;
A
#
# COMPACT_ATOMS: atom_id res chain seq x y z
N MET A 1 -33.51 40.99 -0.50
CA MET A 1 -32.06 40.94 -0.23
C MET A 1 -31.44 39.90 -1.16
N TYR A 2 -31.04 40.36 -2.33
CA TYR A 2 -30.12 39.65 -3.22
C TYR A 2 -28.71 40.07 -2.81
N ASP A 3 -27.79 39.13 -2.61
CA ASP A 3 -26.40 39.37 -2.93
C ASP A 3 -25.65 38.06 -3.22
N GLN A 4 -25.25 37.93 -4.48
CA GLN A 4 -24.05 37.26 -4.96
C GLN A 4 -23.30 38.38 -5.70
N PRO A 5 -21.95 38.45 -5.70
CA PRO A 5 -21.20 37.47 -6.51
C PRO A 5 -19.69 37.24 -6.20
N SER A 6 -19.19 36.15 -6.80
CA SER A 6 -17.87 35.95 -7.44
C SER A 6 -16.56 36.41 -6.79
N LYS A 7 -15.65 35.43 -6.53
CA LYS A 7 -14.22 35.62 -6.81
C LYS A 7 -13.54 34.36 -7.38
N SER A 8 -13.43 34.42 -8.70
CA SER A 8 -12.41 33.89 -9.61
C SER A 8 -11.27 33.01 -9.09
N ARG A 9 -11.16 31.85 -9.75
CA ARG A 9 -9.96 31.29 -10.42
C ARG A 9 -8.58 31.62 -9.84
N GLY A 10 -7.89 30.54 -9.47
CA GLY A 10 -6.51 30.33 -9.92
C GLY A 10 -5.48 30.21 -8.83
N GLU A 11 -5.38 29.02 -8.21
CA GLU A 11 -4.12 28.43 -7.73
C GLU A 11 -4.18 26.90 -7.81
N PHE A 12 -4.72 26.40 -8.93
CA PHE A 12 -4.48 25.03 -9.39
C PHE A 12 -3.23 25.12 -10.28
N PHE A 13 -2.14 24.45 -9.89
CA PHE A 13 -0.79 24.48 -10.47
C PHE A 13 0.11 25.69 -10.15
N ARG A 14 0.90 25.58 -9.08
CA ARG A 14 2.35 25.80 -9.20
C ARG A 14 3.16 25.08 -8.13
N LEU A 15 4.00 24.17 -8.64
CA LEU A 15 5.12 23.48 -8.00
C LEU A 15 5.68 24.15 -6.73
N LYS A 16 5.68 23.39 -5.64
CA LYS A 16 6.95 23.14 -4.94
C LYS A 16 7.36 21.69 -5.15
N THR A 17 8.05 21.49 -6.27
CA THR A 17 9.21 20.59 -6.34
C THR A 17 10.10 20.84 -5.12
N ALA A 18 9.97 19.99 -4.11
CA ALA A 18 10.95 19.89 -3.04
C ALA A 18 11.05 18.41 -2.66
N ALA A 19 12.06 17.77 -3.23
CA ALA A 19 12.67 16.53 -2.78
C ALA A 19 11.70 15.35 -2.60
N VAL A 20 11.54 14.56 -3.65
CA VAL A 20 11.42 13.11 -3.49
C VAL A 20 12.80 12.64 -3.01
N PRO A 21 13.02 12.28 -1.72
CA PRO A 21 14.26 11.65 -1.34
C PRO A 21 14.13 10.20 -1.80
N ARG A 22 14.88 9.87 -2.85
CA ARG A 22 15.31 8.54 -3.27
C ARG A 22 14.77 7.39 -2.40
N CYS A 23 13.74 6.69 -2.89
CA CYS A 23 13.33 5.38 -2.38
C CYS A 23 14.26 4.23 -2.80
N SER A 24 15.48 4.52 -3.29
CA SER A 24 16.43 3.50 -3.71
C SER A 24 17.69 3.59 -2.85
N ALA A 25 18.04 2.46 -2.24
CA ALA A 25 19.24 2.22 -1.42
C ALA A 25 19.13 2.56 0.08
N PHE A 26 18.28 1.83 0.80
CA PHE A 26 18.64 1.34 2.14
C PHE A 26 17.90 0.02 2.40
N ILE A 27 18.30 -1.01 1.64
CA ILE A 27 18.13 -2.38 2.10
C ILE A 27 19.37 -2.68 2.92
N PHE A 28 19.14 -3.16 4.15
CA PHE A 28 20.13 -3.79 5.02
C PHE A 28 21.01 -2.84 5.86
N ASN A 29 20.58 -2.56 7.09
CA ASN A 29 21.22 -3.08 8.31
C ASN A 29 20.56 -2.41 9.53
N ALA A 30 19.55 -3.06 10.09
CA ALA A 30 19.11 -2.85 11.46
C ALA A 30 18.59 -4.20 11.95
N GLY A 31 19.39 -4.88 12.76
CA GLY A 31 19.01 -6.12 13.43
C GLY A 31 17.76 -5.89 14.28
N GLY A 32 16.69 -6.63 13.96
CA GLY A 32 15.43 -6.55 14.69
C GLY A 32 14.26 -6.98 13.82
N SER A 33 13.85 -8.24 13.99
CA SER A 33 12.57 -8.83 13.54
C SER A 33 12.44 -9.13 12.03
N GLY A 34 13.01 -10.27 11.61
CA GLY A 34 12.73 -10.90 10.31
C GLY A 34 11.26 -11.30 10.08
N SER A 35 10.38 -11.10 11.06
CA SER A 35 8.96 -11.46 11.03
C SER A 35 8.10 -10.52 10.19
N THR A 36 8.32 -9.20 10.20
CA THR A 36 7.46 -8.24 9.47
C THR A 36 7.69 -8.25 7.97
N LEU A 37 8.94 -8.41 7.52
CA LEU A 37 9.30 -8.55 6.11
C LEU A 37 8.77 -9.88 5.53
N GLN A 38 8.82 -10.94 6.33
CA GLN A 38 8.29 -12.26 5.94
C GLN A 38 6.75 -12.21 5.79
N VAL A 39 6.03 -11.56 6.71
CA VAL A 39 4.57 -11.40 6.63
C VAL A 39 4.15 -10.60 5.39
N LEU A 40 4.89 -9.54 5.03
CA LEU A 40 4.59 -8.74 3.84
C LEU A 40 4.75 -9.55 2.54
N VAL A 41 5.83 -10.33 2.43
CA VAL A 41 6.10 -11.19 1.26
C VAL A 41 5.08 -12.33 1.17
N LEU A 42 4.69 -12.91 2.30
CA LEU A 42 3.64 -13.94 2.36
C LEU A 42 2.28 -13.39 1.91
N MET A 43 1.91 -12.17 2.34
CA MET A 43 0.66 -11.50 1.93
C MET A 43 0.64 -11.15 0.44
N ALA A 44 1.77 -10.72 -0.13
CA ALA A 44 1.89 -10.44 -1.56
C ALA A 44 1.81 -11.73 -2.40
N ASN A 45 2.49 -12.80 -1.97
CA ASN A 45 2.44 -14.10 -2.64
C ASN A 45 1.04 -14.72 -2.61
N GLU A 46 0.32 -14.61 -1.49
CA GLU A 46 -1.06 -15.10 -1.41
C GLU A 46 -1.98 -14.35 -2.38
N ARG A 47 -1.79 -13.03 -2.54
CA ARG A 47 -2.55 -12.23 -3.51
C ARG A 47 -2.23 -12.58 -4.95
N LEU A 48 -0.96 -12.83 -5.26
CA LEU A 48 -0.53 -13.33 -6.57
C LEU A 48 -1.18 -14.67 -6.87
N ARG A 49 -1.16 -15.60 -5.91
CA ARG A 49 -1.80 -16.91 -6.05
C ARG A 49 -3.31 -16.81 -6.31
N LEU A 50 -4.01 -15.91 -5.61
CA LEU A 50 -5.44 -15.69 -5.85
C LEU A 50 -5.72 -15.16 -7.27
N LEU A 51 -4.82 -14.33 -7.82
CA LEU A 51 -4.93 -13.86 -9.21
C LEU A 51 -4.64 -14.98 -10.21
N GLU A 52 -3.66 -15.84 -9.95
CA GLU A 52 -3.38 -17.03 -10.77
C GLU A 52 -4.56 -18.01 -10.77
N ASP A 53 -5.23 -18.19 -9.63
CA ASP A 53 -6.42 -19.04 -9.55
C ASP A 53 -7.60 -18.43 -10.32
N ALA A 54 -7.78 -17.10 -10.28
CA ALA A 54 -8.76 -16.42 -11.12
C ALA A 54 -8.44 -16.57 -12.63
N GLU A 55 -7.16 -16.54 -13.02
CA GLU A 55 -6.75 -16.76 -14.41
C GLU A 55 -7.07 -18.18 -14.89
N LYS A 56 -6.84 -19.21 -14.06
CA LYS A 56 -7.26 -20.58 -14.37
C LYS A 56 -8.77 -20.68 -14.55
N GLU A 57 -9.54 -19.99 -13.73
CA GLU A 57 -10.99 -20.02 -13.81
C GLU A 57 -11.52 -19.30 -15.06
N ILE A 58 -10.83 -18.24 -15.53
CA ILE A 58 -11.11 -17.63 -16.83
C ILE A 58 -10.88 -18.62 -17.97
N ALA A 59 -9.82 -19.44 -17.92
CA ALA A 59 -9.61 -20.48 -18.92
C ALA A 59 -10.77 -21.49 -18.95
N VAL A 60 -11.31 -21.86 -17.79
CA VAL A 60 -12.51 -22.72 -17.67
C VAL A 60 -13.74 -22.05 -18.29
N VAL A 61 -13.97 -20.76 -18.01
CA VAL A 61 -15.07 -19.98 -18.62
C VAL A 61 -14.98 -20.00 -20.15
N LEU A 62 -13.80 -19.75 -20.70
CA LEU A 62 -13.56 -19.77 -22.15
C LEU A 62 -13.79 -21.16 -22.74
N GLN A 63 -13.33 -22.22 -22.08
CA GLN A 63 -13.57 -23.59 -22.51
C GLN A 63 -15.07 -23.93 -22.52
N CYS A 64 -15.81 -23.52 -21.48
CA CYS A 64 -17.25 -23.75 -21.41
C CYS A 64 -17.99 -23.02 -22.54
N ALA A 65 -17.64 -21.77 -22.79
CA ALA A 65 -18.19 -20.99 -23.90
C ALA A 65 -17.88 -21.63 -25.27
N GLY A 66 -16.65 -22.08 -25.49
CA GLY A 66 -16.26 -22.79 -26.71
C GLY A 66 -17.07 -24.07 -26.93
N ASN A 67 -17.27 -24.85 -25.87
CA ASN A 67 -18.09 -26.06 -25.93
C ASN A 67 -19.57 -25.77 -26.22
N ILE A 68 -20.12 -24.69 -25.64
CA ILE A 68 -21.50 -24.24 -25.91
C ILE A 68 -21.66 -23.86 -27.38
N VAL A 69 -20.76 -23.02 -27.91
CA VAL A 69 -20.82 -22.58 -29.31
C VAL A 69 -20.65 -23.76 -30.27
N LEU A 70 -19.74 -24.68 -29.99
CA LEU A 70 -19.52 -25.89 -30.80
C LEU A 70 -20.72 -26.84 -30.76
N GLU A 71 -21.40 -26.94 -29.62
CA GLU A 71 -22.62 -27.74 -29.53
C GLU A 71 -23.76 -27.10 -30.34
N LEU A 72 -23.89 -25.77 -30.27
CA LEU A 72 -24.89 -24.99 -31.02
C LEU A 72 -24.65 -24.98 -32.54
N SER A 73 -23.45 -25.33 -33.00
CA SER A 73 -23.17 -25.43 -34.44
C SER A 73 -23.57 -26.76 -35.07
N LYS A 74 -24.08 -27.72 -34.29
CA LYS A 74 -24.52 -29.05 -34.78
C LYS A 74 -25.97 -29.00 -35.24
N ASP A 75 -26.33 -29.78 -36.27
CA ASP A 75 -27.73 -29.87 -36.73
C ASP A 75 -28.70 -30.39 -35.65
N LYS A 76 -28.19 -31.19 -34.70
CA LYS A 76 -28.94 -31.71 -33.55
C LYS A 76 -28.15 -31.50 -32.26
N HIS A 77 -28.53 -30.48 -31.50
CA HIS A 77 -27.89 -30.11 -30.24
C HIS A 77 -28.30 -31.03 -29.08
N ASN A 78 -27.37 -31.34 -28.19
CA ASN A 78 -27.63 -32.02 -26.93
C ASN A 78 -28.01 -31.02 -25.82
N ALA A 79 -29.31 -30.86 -25.57
CA ALA A 79 -29.84 -29.94 -24.57
C ALA A 79 -29.29 -30.20 -23.14
N SER A 80 -29.10 -31.46 -22.74
CA SER A 80 -28.58 -31.77 -21.41
C SER A 80 -27.10 -31.42 -21.25
N PHE A 81 -26.31 -31.57 -22.31
CA PHE A 81 -24.91 -31.14 -22.30
C PHE A 81 -24.80 -29.61 -22.25
N LEU A 82 -25.59 -28.92 -23.08
CA LEU A 82 -25.68 -27.46 -23.10
C LEU A 82 -26.01 -26.90 -21.72
N ASP A 83 -27.04 -27.42 -21.06
CA ASP A 83 -27.46 -26.96 -19.73
C ASP A 83 -26.35 -27.11 -18.68
N ARG A 84 -25.64 -28.25 -18.68
CA ARG A 84 -24.48 -28.47 -17.79
C ARG A 84 -23.35 -27.48 -18.06
N GLN A 85 -22.99 -27.26 -19.32
CA GLN A 85 -21.94 -26.31 -19.68
C GLN A 85 -22.33 -24.87 -19.32
N LEU A 86 -23.61 -24.53 -19.43
CA LEU A 86 -24.14 -23.21 -19.12
C LEU A 86 -24.15 -22.95 -17.61
N VAL A 87 -24.53 -23.95 -16.80
CA VAL A 87 -24.41 -23.88 -15.33
C VAL A 87 -22.94 -23.74 -14.91
N GLN A 88 -22.03 -24.50 -15.51
CA GLN A 88 -20.60 -24.39 -15.21
C GLN A 88 -20.02 -23.04 -15.62
N PHE A 89 -20.40 -22.52 -16.79
CA PHE A 89 -20.05 -21.19 -17.26
C PHE A 89 -20.51 -20.12 -16.25
N GLN A 90 -21.79 -20.14 -15.87
CA GLN A 90 -22.37 -19.16 -14.94
C GLN A 90 -21.68 -19.21 -13.57
N THR A 91 -21.40 -20.42 -13.07
CA THR A 91 -20.72 -20.59 -11.78
C THR A 91 -19.30 -20.03 -11.83
N SER A 92 -18.56 -20.36 -12.88
CA SER A 92 -17.16 -19.95 -13.04
C SER A 92 -17.04 -18.43 -13.25
N ILE A 93 -17.93 -17.83 -14.05
CA ILE A 93 -17.90 -16.38 -14.30
C ILE A 93 -18.27 -15.57 -13.05
N ASN A 94 -19.26 -16.02 -12.27
CA ASN A 94 -19.62 -15.40 -10.99
C ASN A 94 -18.44 -15.44 -10.01
N ARG A 95 -17.69 -16.55 -10.00
CA ARG A 95 -16.48 -16.69 -9.17
C ARG A 95 -15.39 -15.71 -9.59
N VAL A 96 -15.10 -15.63 -10.89
CA VAL A 96 -14.13 -14.67 -11.45
C VAL A 96 -14.51 -13.23 -11.09
N GLU A 97 -15.79 -12.85 -11.27
CA GLU A 97 -16.27 -11.51 -10.93
C GLU A 97 -16.13 -11.19 -9.44
N SER A 98 -16.45 -12.14 -8.57
CA SER A 98 -16.33 -11.97 -7.12
C SER A 98 -14.88 -11.80 -6.69
N GLU A 99 -13.98 -12.68 -7.17
CA GLU A 99 -12.55 -12.65 -6.83
C GLU A 99 -11.87 -11.38 -7.37
N LEU A 100 -12.05 -11.05 -8.65
CA LEU A 100 -11.51 -9.82 -9.23
C LEU A 100 -12.11 -8.58 -8.57
N GLY A 101 -13.41 -8.58 -8.27
CA GLY A 101 -14.07 -7.50 -7.55
C GLY A 101 -13.46 -7.29 -6.15
N ALA A 102 -13.10 -8.36 -5.45
CA ALA A 102 -12.40 -8.27 -4.16
C ALA A 102 -10.99 -7.69 -4.30
N GLN A 103 -10.24 -8.08 -5.35
CA GLN A 103 -8.91 -7.52 -5.61
C GLN A 103 -8.97 -6.04 -5.98
N ILE A 104 -9.95 -5.63 -6.80
CA ILE A 104 -10.17 -4.22 -7.15
C ILE A 104 -10.51 -3.41 -5.90
N ARG A 105 -11.46 -3.87 -5.07
CA ARG A 105 -11.79 -3.19 -3.80
C ARG A 105 -10.58 -3.02 -2.90
N TYR A 106 -9.74 -4.05 -2.79
CA TYR A 106 -8.51 -3.94 -2.02
C TYR A 106 -7.55 -2.91 -2.64
N LEU A 107 -7.29 -2.98 -3.95
CA LEU A 107 -6.41 -2.05 -4.64
C LEU A 107 -6.91 -0.62 -4.45
N THR A 108 -8.21 -0.38 -4.54
CA THR A 108 -8.83 0.90 -4.22
C THR A 108 -8.58 1.29 -2.77
N GLN A 109 -8.77 0.39 -1.79
CA GLN A 109 -8.52 0.66 -0.37
C GLN A 109 -7.06 1.06 -0.11
N VAL A 110 -6.09 0.35 -0.69
CA VAL A 110 -4.67 0.67 -0.50
C VAL A 110 -4.19 1.87 -1.33
N ALA A 111 -4.79 2.13 -2.49
CA ALA A 111 -4.41 3.24 -3.38
C ALA A 111 -5.07 4.58 -2.99
N THR A 112 -6.27 4.56 -2.41
CA THR A 112 -7.00 5.78 -2.00
C THR A 112 -6.65 6.26 -0.59
N GLY A 113 -5.62 5.68 0.03
CA GLY A 113 -5.09 6.15 1.30
C GLY A 113 -6.02 5.92 2.49
N GLN A 114 -6.97 4.98 2.38
CA GLN A 114 -7.59 4.45 3.60
C GLN A 114 -6.44 3.90 4.46
N PRO A 115 -6.35 4.29 5.73
CA PRO A 115 -5.28 3.86 6.60
C PRO A 115 -5.50 2.39 6.84
N HIS A 116 -4.96 1.54 5.95
CA HIS A 116 -4.45 0.24 6.33
C HIS A 116 -3.73 0.48 7.65
N GLU A 117 -4.32 -0.05 8.71
CA GLU A 117 -3.89 0.13 10.09
C GLU A 117 -2.35 0.08 10.15
N GLY A 118 -1.73 1.18 10.59
CA GLY A 118 -0.32 1.17 11.00
C GLY A 118 0.69 0.70 9.96
N SER A 119 0.68 1.31 8.77
CA SER A 119 1.73 1.13 7.75
C SER A 119 3.14 1.01 8.37
N THR A 120 3.94 0.04 7.92
CA THR A 120 5.39 0.00 8.18
C THR A 120 6.02 1.38 7.99
N TYR A 121 5.48 2.19 7.07
CA TYR A 121 5.86 3.59 6.87
C TYR A 121 5.55 4.49 8.08
N SER A 122 4.35 4.45 8.66
CA SER A 122 3.99 5.21 9.87
C SER A 122 4.86 4.80 11.04
N ALA A 123 5.01 3.49 11.31
CA ALA A 123 5.90 3.01 12.37
C ALA A 123 7.38 3.44 12.14
N ARG A 124 7.86 3.39 10.89
CA ARG A 124 9.20 3.90 10.52
C ARG A 124 9.30 5.42 10.67
N LYS A 125 8.26 6.16 10.30
CA LYS A 125 8.22 7.62 10.38
C LYS A 125 8.16 8.09 11.84
N ASP A 126 7.41 7.41 12.67
CA ASP A 126 7.32 7.65 14.11
C ASP A 126 8.65 7.34 14.79
N CYS A 127 9.27 6.20 14.45
CA CYS A 127 10.62 5.86 14.89
C CYS A 127 11.65 6.92 14.43
N GLN A 128 11.59 7.35 13.17
CA GLN A 128 12.47 8.41 12.65
C GLN A 128 12.26 9.74 13.39
N MET A 129 11.01 10.10 13.69
CA MET A 129 10.71 11.32 14.46
C MET A 129 11.19 11.20 15.91
N ALA A 130 11.05 10.04 16.53
CA ALA A 130 11.59 9.77 17.87
C ALA A 130 13.12 9.88 17.89
N LEU A 131 13.81 9.33 16.89
CA LEU A 131 15.26 9.44 16.73
C LEU A 131 15.70 10.90 16.58
N ASN A 132 15.03 11.68 15.72
CA ASN A 132 15.33 13.09 15.54
C ASN A 132 15.16 13.90 16.84
N ARG A 133 14.12 13.57 17.64
CA ARG A 133 13.92 14.19 18.95
C ARG A 133 15.03 13.80 19.93
N ALA A 134 15.46 12.55 19.94
CA ALA A 134 16.55 12.08 20.80
C ALA A 134 17.89 12.74 20.45
N GLU A 135 18.22 12.85 19.16
CA GLU A 135 19.43 13.56 18.71
C GLU A 135 19.38 15.05 19.07
N TYR A 136 18.23 15.69 18.92
CA TYR A 136 18.05 17.07 19.35
C TYR A 136 18.29 17.24 20.86
N ALA A 137 17.72 16.35 21.68
CA ALA A 137 17.95 16.37 23.13
C ALA A 137 19.42 16.16 23.48
N LYS A 138 20.12 15.24 22.81
CA LYS A 138 21.56 15.00 22.97
C LYS A 138 22.40 16.24 22.65
N VAL A 139 22.09 16.93 21.55
CA VAL A 139 22.77 18.20 21.19
C VAL A 139 22.57 19.24 22.28
N LYS A 140 21.33 19.42 22.75
CA LYS A 140 21.01 20.40 23.79
C LYS A 140 21.67 20.08 25.14
N LEU A 141 21.72 18.81 25.52
CA LEU A 141 22.45 18.37 26.72
C LEU A 141 23.95 18.60 26.58
N GLY A 142 24.52 18.38 25.39
CA GLY A 142 25.94 18.66 25.13
C GLY A 142 26.26 20.17 25.17
N GLU A 143 25.37 21.02 24.68
CA GLU A 143 25.48 22.48 24.85
C GLU A 143 25.45 22.88 26.32
N LEU A 144 24.49 22.35 27.08
CA LEU A 144 24.36 22.64 28.51
C LEU A 144 25.58 22.17 29.30
N GLY A 145 26.10 20.97 29.00
CA GLY A 145 27.31 20.42 29.63
C GLY A 145 28.50 21.36 29.49
N ARG A 146 28.76 21.86 28.26
CA ARG A 146 29.82 22.85 28.01
C ARG A 146 29.61 24.15 28.79
N THR A 147 28.36 24.62 28.91
CA THR A 147 28.05 25.81 29.71
C THR A 147 28.34 25.57 31.20
N CYS A 148 27.95 24.42 31.74
CA CYS A 148 28.24 24.06 33.12
C CYS A 148 29.75 23.98 33.41
N GLU A 149 30.52 23.36 32.51
CA GLU A 149 31.99 23.31 32.59
C GLU A 149 32.61 24.71 32.59
N ALA A 150 32.20 25.58 31.66
CA ALA A 150 32.67 26.96 31.59
C ALA A 150 32.34 27.76 32.85
N MET A 151 31.15 27.57 33.44
CA MET A 151 30.76 28.22 34.69
C MET A 151 31.60 27.73 35.88
N LEU A 152 31.92 26.44 35.94
CA LEU A 152 32.79 25.86 36.96
C LEU A 152 34.22 26.39 36.87
N GLU A 153 34.77 26.50 35.66
CA GLU A 153 36.10 27.07 35.40
C GLU A 153 36.16 28.56 35.81
N GLN A 154 35.12 29.34 35.49
CA GLN A 154 35.02 30.74 35.92
C GLN A 154 34.94 30.87 37.45
N GLN A 155 34.24 29.97 38.13
CA GLN A 155 34.15 29.98 39.59
C GLN A 155 35.50 29.66 40.26
N GLN A 156 36.29 28.74 39.69
CA GLN A 156 37.63 28.44 40.19
C GLN A 156 38.61 29.60 39.98
N GLN A 157 38.50 30.32 38.86
CA GLN A 157 39.34 31.49 38.59
C GLN A 157 39.02 32.70 39.48
N GLN A 158 37.81 32.79 40.04
CA GLN A 158 37.45 33.85 41.00
C GLN A 158 37.91 33.57 42.44
N GLN A 159 38.41 32.36 42.73
CA GLN A 159 38.89 31.96 44.06
C GLN A 159 40.42 31.96 44.19
N MET A 160 41.15 32.29 43.12
CA MET A 160 42.60 32.62 43.14
C MET A 160 42.80 34.12 42.91
#